data_AF-A0A7W0XDB9-F1
#
_entry.id   AF-A0A7W0XDB9-F1
#
_cell.length_a   1.000
_cell.length_b   1.000
_cell.length_c   1.000
_cell.angle_alpha   90.00
_cell.angle_beta   90.00
_cell.angle_gamma   90.00
#
_symmetry.space_group_name_H-M   'P 1'
#
loop_
_entity.id
_entity.type
_entity.pdbx_description
1 polymer ?
#
loop_
_entity_poly.entity_id
_entity_poly.type
_entity_poly.pdbx_seq_one_letter_code
_entity_poly.pdbx_strand_id
1 'polypeptide(L)'
;MVLLILDSLGSTELFFILVMALVFFGPRKLPQLSRSLGKNIAEFRKASEDFKRTWEREVAFEESQLDANGEPEDKSILNSDNQDRRFPEPVIEPVPAAESVGRQAMSNPTDSSTLSPEAGETTGDPINSELLRKQHWL
;
A
#
# COMPACT_ATOMS: atom_id res chain seq x y z
N MET A 1 -10.04 3.24 30.69
CA MET A 1 -10.56 4.37 29.88
C MET A 1 -9.63 4.72 28.72
N VAL A 2 -8.34 4.99 28.94
CA VAL A 2 -7.36 5.25 27.85
C VAL A 2 -7.17 4.05 26.90
N LEU A 3 -7.23 2.82 27.43
CA LEU A 3 -7.12 1.60 26.61
C LEU A 3 -8.32 1.35 25.68
N LEU A 4 -9.52 1.84 26.03
CA LEU A 4 -10.70 1.73 25.14
C LEU A 4 -10.60 2.68 23.94
N ILE A 5 -9.84 3.77 24.09
CA ILE A 5 -9.58 4.70 23.00
C ILE A 5 -8.72 3.99 21.95
N LEU A 6 -7.67 3.26 22.38
CA LEU A 6 -6.72 2.55 21.51
C LEU A 6 -7.36 1.43 20.66
N ASP A 7 -8.34 0.71 21.21
CA ASP A 7 -9.05 -0.38 20.52
C ASP A 7 -10.04 0.15 19.46
N SER A 8 -10.57 1.36 19.68
CA SER A 8 -11.48 2.04 18.74
C SER A 8 -10.77 3.09 17.86
N LEU A 9 -9.44 3.17 17.86
CA LEU A 9 -8.70 4.15 17.05
C LEU A 9 -8.82 3.79 15.56
N GLY A 10 -9.65 4.55 14.85
CA GLY A 10 -9.54 4.65 13.41
C GLY A 10 -8.29 5.43 13.00
N SER A 11 -8.05 5.48 11.68
CA SER A 11 -7.00 6.31 11.08
C SER A 11 -7.12 7.79 11.47
N THR A 12 -8.35 8.28 11.66
CA THR A 12 -8.66 9.67 12.04
C THR A 12 -8.17 10.01 13.44
N GLU A 13 -8.46 9.16 14.43
CA GLU A 13 -8.08 9.41 15.82
C GLU A 13 -6.56 9.30 16.02
N LEU A 14 -5.91 8.36 15.33
CA LEU A 14 -4.44 8.27 15.29
C LEU A 14 -3.83 9.57 14.73
N PHE A 15 -4.41 10.12 13.66
CA PHE A 15 -3.96 11.39 13.09
C PHE A 15 -4.14 12.56 14.07
N PHE A 16 -5.26 12.59 14.82
CA PHE A 16 -5.48 13.63 15.83
C PHE A 16 -4.45 13.59 16.96
N ILE A 17 -4.16 12.41 17.49
CA ILE A 17 -3.12 12.23 18.53
C ILE A 17 -1.74 12.57 17.97
N LEU A 18 -1.45 12.18 16.72
CA LEU A 18 -0.21 12.54 16.03
C LEU A 18 -0.06 14.07 15.95
N VAL A 19 -1.07 14.80 15.48
CA VAL A 19 -1.03 16.27 15.43
C VAL A 19 -0.80 16.87 16.81
N MET A 20 -1.48 16.38 17.85
CA MET A 20 -1.31 16.88 19.20
C MET A 20 0.12 16.64 19.71
N ALA A 21 0.69 15.46 19.46
CA ALA A 21 2.09 15.16 19.73
C ALA A 21 3.05 16.05 18.90
N LEU A 22 2.74 16.34 17.64
CA LEU A 22 3.50 17.27 16.79
C LEU A 22 3.48 18.70 17.33
N VAL A 23 2.41 19.14 17.99
CA VAL A 23 2.38 20.47 18.61
C VAL A 23 3.28 20.51 19.84
N PHE A 24 3.21 19.50 20.71
CA PHE A 24 4.04 19.44 21.92
C PHE A 24 5.53 19.20 21.63
N PHE A 25 5.84 18.23 20.76
CA PHE A 25 7.21 17.87 20.43
C PHE A 25 7.77 18.69 19.26
N GLY A 26 6.92 19.12 18.33
CA GLY A 26 7.32 19.77 17.08
C GLY A 26 7.43 18.78 15.90
N PRO A 27 6.96 19.12 14.69
CA PRO A 27 7.04 18.26 13.50
C PRO A 27 8.47 17.96 13.06
N ARG A 28 9.45 18.78 13.48
CA ARG A 28 10.86 18.56 13.21
C ARG A 28 11.51 17.57 14.19
N LYS A 29 10.99 17.45 15.41
CA LYS A 29 11.62 16.61 16.45
C LYS A 29 11.31 15.14 16.28
N LEU A 30 10.07 14.77 15.95
CA LEU A 30 9.72 13.36 15.71
C LEU A 30 10.59 12.67 14.65
N PRO A 31 10.80 13.24 13.43
CA PRO A 31 11.68 12.62 12.44
C PRO A 31 13.16 12.65 12.85
N GLN A 32 13.57 13.61 13.67
CA GLN A 32 14.93 13.66 14.20
C GLN A 32 15.17 12.55 15.23
N LEU A 33 14.23 12.35 16.17
CA LEU A 33 14.27 11.26 17.14
C LEU A 33 14.18 9.90 16.47
N SER A 34 13.32 9.73 15.46
CA SER A 34 13.18 8.46 14.75
C SER A 34 14.44 8.12 13.95
N ARG A 35 15.15 9.10 13.38
CA ARG A 35 16.45 8.88 12.74
C ARG A 35 17.51 8.40 13.72
N SER A 36 17.62 9.05 14.89
CA SER A 36 18.58 8.60 15.92
C SER A 36 18.22 7.21 16.48
N LEU A 37 16.94 6.98 16.77
CA LEU A 37 16.47 5.69 17.28
C LEU A 37 16.62 4.60 16.22
N GLY A 38 16.35 4.91 14.96
CA GLY A 38 16.51 4.01 13.82
C GLY A 38 17.98 3.65 13.57
N LYS A 39 18.91 4.59 13.78
CA LYS A 39 20.34 4.27 13.72
C LYS A 39 20.73 3.31 14.85
N ASN A 40 20.29 3.59 16.08
CA ASN A 40 20.55 2.72 17.23
C ASN A 40 19.94 1.33 17.06
N ILE A 41 18.71 1.22 16.53
CA ILE A 41 18.07 -0.08 16.28
C ILE A 41 18.78 -0.86 15.17
N ALA A 42 19.33 -0.17 14.16
CA ALA A 42 20.09 -0.81 13.09
C ALA A 42 21.42 -1.37 13.61
N GLU A 43 22.13 -0.61 14.44
CA GLU A 43 23.35 -1.07 15.12
C GLU A 43 23.05 -2.23 16.08
N PHE A 44 21.96 -2.14 16.85
CA PHE A 44 21.49 -3.21 17.73
C PHE A 44 21.13 -4.49 16.95
N ARG A 45 20.44 -4.37 15.80
CA ARG A 45 20.15 -5.51 14.93
C ARG A 45 21.42 -6.17 14.40
N LYS A 46 22.42 -5.37 13.99
CA LYS A 46 23.70 -5.90 13.51
C LYS A 46 24.43 -6.68 14.61
N ALA A 47 24.52 -6.10 15.81
CA ALA A 47 25.09 -6.78 16.96
C ALA A 47 24.31 -8.07 17.29
N SER A 48 22.98 -8.01 17.30
CA SER A 48 22.10 -9.18 17.52
C SER A 48 22.32 -10.29 16.50
N GLU A 49 22.53 -9.95 15.24
CA GLU A 49 22.84 -10.89 14.17
C GLU A 49 24.22 -11.56 14.38
N ASP A 50 25.23 -10.79 14.79
CA ASP A 50 26.56 -11.31 15.12
C ASP A 50 26.50 -12.25 16.35
N PHE A 51 25.70 -11.91 17.36
CA PHE A 51 25.42 -12.79 18.50
C PHE A 51 24.74 -14.07 18.05
N LYS A 52 23.72 -13.99 17.18
CA LYS A 52 23.00 -15.17 16.65
C LYS A 52 23.94 -16.11 15.89
N ARG A 53 24.81 -15.57 15.04
CA ARG A 53 25.83 -16.34 14.29
C ARG A 53 26.83 -17.03 15.21
N THR A 54 27.23 -16.35 16.28
CA THR A 54 28.15 -16.91 17.28
C THR A 54 27.48 -18.05 18.06
N TRP A 55 26.22 -17.85 18.45
CA TRP A 55 25.43 -18.88 19.12
C TRP A 55 25.18 -20.10 18.25
N GLU A 56 24.78 -19.90 17.00
CA GLU A 56 24.56 -20.99 16.02
C GLU A 56 25.85 -21.76 15.73
N ARG A 57 26.99 -21.06 15.66
CA ARG A 57 28.29 -21.71 15.52
C ARG A 57 28.58 -22.60 16.73
N GLU A 58 28.43 -22.10 17.94
CA GLU A 58 28.70 -22.86 19.16
C GLU A 58 27.78 -24.07 19.30
N VAL A 59 26.47 -23.88 19.08
CA VAL A 59 25.48 -24.97 19.14
C VAL A 59 25.72 -26.02 18.05
N ALA A 60 26.07 -25.62 16.83
CA ALA A 60 26.42 -26.56 15.76
C ALA A 60 27.72 -27.33 16.07
N PHE A 61 28.66 -26.74 16.80
CA PHE A 61 29.86 -27.44 17.27
C PHE A 61 29.52 -28.46 18.37
N GLU A 62 28.57 -28.18 19.26
CA GLU A 62 28.08 -29.15 20.25
C GLU A 62 27.31 -30.31 19.61
N GLU A 63 26.47 -30.07 18.60
CA GLU A 63 25.70 -31.10 17.90
C GLU A 63 26.59 -32.07 17.11
N SER A 64 27.63 -31.56 16.44
CA SER A 64 28.59 -32.40 15.70
C SER A 64 29.42 -33.36 16.57
N GLN A 65 29.50 -33.14 17.88
CA GLN A 65 30.13 -34.07 18.83
C GLN A 65 29.15 -35.09 19.42
N LEU A 66 27.84 -34.85 19.30
CA LEU A 66 26.79 -35.78 19.74
C LEU A 66 26.39 -36.77 18.64
N ASP A 67 26.50 -36.37 17.37
CA ASP A 67 26.15 -37.22 16.21
C ASP A 67 27.24 -38.21 15.80
N ALA A 68 28.47 -38.09 16.31
CA ALA A 68 29.56 -39.02 16.02
C ALA A 68 29.41 -40.40 16.69
N ASN A 69 28.36 -40.61 17.51
CA ASN A 69 28.10 -41.88 18.20
C ASN A 69 26.63 -42.35 18.13
N GLY A 70 25.84 -41.88 17.15
CA GLY A 70 24.46 -42.29 16.93
C GLY A 70 24.24 -42.89 15.54
N GLU A 71 23.81 -44.14 15.49
CA GLU A 71 23.47 -44.90 14.28
C GLU A 71 22.48 -44.16 13.33
N PRO A 72 22.54 -44.43 12.01
CA PRO A 72 21.60 -43.90 11.05
C PRO A 72 20.23 -44.57 11.21
N GLU A 73 19.38 -44.01 12.07
CA GLU A 73 17.97 -44.37 12.14
C GLU A 73 17.23 -43.83 10.92
N ASP A 74 16.95 -44.77 10.02
CA ASP A 74 16.02 -44.74 8.91
C ASP A 74 14.72 -43.96 9.22
N LYS A 75 14.62 -42.74 8.69
CA LYS A 75 13.37 -41.95 8.65
C LYS A 75 12.85 -41.81 7.23
N SER A 76 12.95 -42.86 6.42
CA SER A 76 12.37 -42.89 5.07
C SER A 76 10.84 -43.01 5.04
N ILE A 77 10.16 -43.03 6.20
CA ILE A 77 8.69 -43.07 6.28
C ILE A 77 8.13 -41.70 6.67
N LEU A 78 8.18 -40.71 5.78
CA LEU A 78 7.22 -39.60 5.73
C LEU A 78 7.37 -38.77 4.44
N ASN A 79 7.41 -39.46 3.30
CA ASN A 79 7.06 -38.85 2.01
C ASN A 79 5.67 -39.38 1.60
N SER A 80 4.67 -39.09 2.45
CA SER A 80 3.27 -39.37 2.15
C SER A 80 2.68 -38.15 1.46
N ASP A 81 2.38 -38.31 0.18
CA ASP A 81 1.26 -37.70 -0.55
C ASP A 81 0.93 -36.24 -0.24
N ASN A 82 1.62 -35.32 -0.92
CA ASN A 82 1.01 -34.02 -1.24
C ASN A 82 1.39 -33.56 -2.65
N GLN A 83 1.17 -34.44 -3.63
CA GLN A 83 1.07 -34.06 -5.03
C GLN A 83 -0.31 -34.43 -5.58
N ASP A 84 -1.39 -33.91 -4.97
CA ASP A 84 -2.69 -33.92 -5.68
C ASP A 84 -3.68 -32.85 -5.22
N ARG A 85 -3.18 -31.68 -4.77
CA ARG A 85 -3.99 -30.47 -4.77
C ARG A 85 -3.74 -29.68 -6.05
N ARG A 86 -4.20 -30.25 -7.16
CA ARG A 86 -4.40 -29.51 -8.40
C ARG A 86 -5.51 -28.49 -8.15
N PHE A 87 -5.13 -27.28 -7.76
CA PHE A 87 -6.06 -26.15 -7.86
C PHE A 87 -6.51 -26.08 -9.33
N PRO A 88 -7.82 -26.12 -9.63
CA PRO A 88 -8.26 -25.93 -11.00
C PRO A 88 -7.76 -24.55 -11.42
N GLU A 89 -7.00 -24.50 -12.52
CA GLU A 89 -6.64 -23.21 -13.12
C GLU A 89 -7.93 -22.45 -13.41
N PRO A 90 -7.98 -21.13 -13.14
CA PRO A 90 -9.12 -20.33 -13.57
C PRO A 90 -9.19 -20.40 -15.09
N VAL A 91 -10.15 -21.18 -15.60
CA VAL A 91 -10.45 -21.26 -17.03
C VAL A 91 -10.99 -19.89 -17.43
N ILE A 92 -10.12 -19.04 -17.98
CA ILE A 92 -10.55 -17.83 -18.67
C ILE A 92 -11.15 -18.31 -19.98
N GLU A 93 -12.47 -18.50 -20.02
CA GLU A 93 -13.17 -18.69 -21.28
C GLU A 93 -13.01 -17.42 -22.13
N PRO A 94 -12.48 -17.51 -23.36
CA PRO A 94 -12.40 -16.37 -24.25
C PRO A 94 -13.82 -15.93 -24.60
N VAL A 95 -14.22 -14.76 -24.09
CA VAL A 95 -15.48 -14.12 -24.45
C VAL A 95 -15.49 -13.94 -25.98
N PRO A 96 -16.47 -14.50 -26.71
CA PRO A 96 -16.49 -14.42 -28.17
C PRO A 96 -16.63 -12.96 -28.61
N ALA A 97 -15.60 -12.47 -29.27
CA ALA A 97 -15.59 -11.18 -29.92
C ALA A 97 -16.38 -11.28 -31.24
N ALA A 98 -17.69 -11.05 -31.19
CA ALA A 98 -18.48 -10.47 -32.29
C ALA A 98 -19.96 -10.43 -31.92
N GLU A 99 -20.51 -9.23 -31.76
CA GLU A 99 -21.68 -8.82 -32.54
C GLU A 99 -21.77 -7.28 -32.55
N SER A 100 -21.22 -6.71 -33.62
CA SER A 100 -21.45 -5.35 -34.03
C SER A 100 -22.90 -5.18 -34.48
N VAL A 101 -23.74 -4.51 -33.69
CA VAL A 101 -25.05 -4.05 -34.14
C VAL A 101 -25.21 -2.55 -33.88
N GLY A 102 -25.11 -1.80 -34.97
CA GLY A 102 -26.09 -0.75 -35.31
C GLY A 102 -26.03 0.58 -34.58
N ARG A 103 -25.48 1.60 -35.25
CA ARG A 103 -25.82 3.02 -35.04
C ARG A 103 -27.33 3.27 -35.20
N GLN A 104 -27.97 3.90 -34.21
CA GLN A 104 -29.08 4.87 -34.35
C GLN A 104 -28.96 5.85 -33.16
N ALA A 105 -28.49 7.09 -33.32
CA ALA A 105 -29.15 8.28 -33.88
C ALA A 105 -30.37 8.77 -33.08
N MET A 106 -30.21 9.93 -32.41
CA MET A 106 -31.22 10.86 -31.87
C MET A 106 -32.15 10.30 -30.77
N SER A 107 -32.60 11.03 -29.75
CA SER A 107 -32.76 12.47 -29.52
C SER A 107 -33.14 12.68 -28.04
N ASN A 108 -32.60 13.70 -27.37
CA ASN A 108 -33.32 14.53 -26.39
C ASN A 108 -32.43 15.67 -25.88
N PRO A 109 -32.98 16.82 -25.43
CA PRO A 109 -34.40 17.15 -25.25
C PRO A 109 -34.85 18.46 -25.96
N THR A 110 -36.08 18.48 -26.47
CA THR A 110 -36.78 19.70 -26.90
C THR A 110 -37.44 20.38 -25.71
N ASP A 111 -37.06 21.65 -25.52
CA ASP A 111 -37.80 22.82 -25.07
C ASP A 111 -38.86 22.72 -23.97
N SER A 112 -38.71 23.59 -22.97
CA SER A 112 -39.73 24.62 -22.80
C SER A 112 -39.12 25.93 -22.32
N SER A 113 -39.28 26.95 -23.16
CA SER A 113 -38.94 28.34 -22.93
C SER A 113 -39.78 28.94 -21.80
N THR A 114 -39.20 29.88 -21.05
CA THR A 114 -39.96 31.03 -20.55
C THR A 114 -39.09 32.26 -20.66
N LEU A 115 -39.52 33.18 -21.53
CA LEU A 115 -38.95 34.48 -21.80
C LEU A 115 -39.19 35.44 -20.62
N SER A 116 -38.20 36.28 -20.28
CA SER A 116 -38.36 37.75 -20.32
C SER A 116 -37.09 38.52 -19.97
N PRO A 117 -36.99 39.81 -20.39
CA PRO A 117 -35.76 40.42 -20.91
C PRO A 117 -35.26 41.65 -20.11
N GLU A 118 -33.97 41.95 -20.16
CA GLU A 118 -33.39 43.31 -20.01
C GLU A 118 -31.86 43.20 -20.26
N ALA A 119 -31.36 43.58 -21.43
CA ALA A 119 -30.90 44.92 -21.85
C ALA A 119 -29.45 45.26 -21.42
N GLY A 120 -28.62 45.63 -22.42
CA GLY A 120 -27.25 46.14 -22.32
C GLY A 120 -26.20 45.10 -22.76
N GLU A 121 -25.75 45.01 -24.01
CA GLU A 121 -24.68 45.85 -24.62
C GLU A 121 -23.50 46.02 -23.64
N THR A 122 -22.24 45.67 -23.92
CA THR A 122 -21.41 45.97 -25.09
C THR A 122 -20.17 45.03 -25.11
N THR A 123 -19.66 44.71 -26.31
CA THR A 123 -18.24 44.89 -26.70
C THR A 123 -17.12 44.29 -25.83
N GLY A 124 -16.29 43.41 -26.43
CA GLY A 124 -14.87 43.29 -26.02
C GLY A 124 -14.19 41.94 -26.28
N ASP A 125 -13.57 41.82 -27.46
CA ASP A 125 -12.30 41.13 -27.77
C ASP A 125 -12.13 39.59 -27.65
N PRO A 126 -11.81 38.88 -28.76
CA PRO A 126 -11.44 37.46 -28.77
C PRO A 126 -9.96 37.18 -28.42
N ILE A 127 -9.24 38.08 -27.77
CA ILE A 127 -7.75 38.05 -27.76
C ILE A 127 -7.14 37.31 -26.55
N ASN A 128 -7.88 36.98 -25.49
CA ASN A 128 -7.26 36.60 -24.20
C ASN A 128 -7.51 35.18 -23.67
N SER A 129 -7.99 34.22 -24.46
CA SER A 129 -8.20 32.83 -23.98
C SER A 129 -7.10 31.84 -24.38
N GLU A 130 -6.17 32.22 -25.27
CA GLU A 130 -5.09 31.34 -25.74
C GLU A 130 -3.80 31.41 -24.90
N LEU A 131 -3.64 32.44 -24.07
CA LEU A 131 -2.44 32.62 -23.23
C LEU A 131 -2.51 31.90 -21.87
N LEU A 132 -3.70 31.54 -21.38
CA LEU A 132 -3.85 30.84 -20.10
C LEU A 132 -3.71 29.31 -20.18
N ARG A 133 -3.72 28.73 -21.40
CA ARG A 133 -3.56 27.28 -21.60
C ARG A 133 -2.09 26.84 -21.66
N LYS A 134 -1.13 27.76 -21.77
CA LYS A 134 0.30 27.42 -21.98
C LYS A 134 1.23 27.63 -20.77
N GLN A 135 0.74 28.00 -19.59
CA GLN A 135 1.63 28.34 -18.45
C GLN A 135 1.26 27.73 -17.08
N HIS A 136 0.88 26.45 -17.03
CA HIS A 136 0.87 25.72 -15.74
C HIS A 136 1.32 24.25 -15.85
N TRP A 137 2.12 23.89 -16.85
CA TRP A 137 2.95 22.69 -16.73
C TRP A 137 4.39 23.15 -16.44
N LEU A 138 4.62 23.52 -15.18
CA LEU A 138 5.83 23.30 -14.38
C LEU A 138 5.61 23.85 -12.97
#